data_AF-A0A177E622-F1
#
_entry.id   AF-A0A177E622-F1
#
_cell.length_a   1.000
_cell.length_b   1.000
_cell.length_c   1.000
_cell.angle_alpha   90.00
_cell.angle_beta   90.00
_cell.angle_gamma   90.00
#
_symmetry.space_group_name_H-M   'P 1'
#
loop_
_entity.id
_entity.type
_entity.pdbx_description
1 polymer ?
#
loop_
_entity_poly.entity_id
_entity_poly.type
_entity_poly.pdbx_seq_one_letter_code
_entity_poly.pdbx_strand_id
1 'polypeptide(L)'
;MLSRDGELEKEFKRITWSFMDPHSTGKARTCEDCHTSAKTVGLGYGSLTYLGHGQWHFESAEREKSDLLGLDFPLSAVTDLNGKVFVNFSRKDLRAFTPEEIKRILRVGLCLPCHKDFSDPVMKNWKPGLTCPVFKENNSN
;
A
#
# COMPACT_ATOMS: atom_id res chain seq x y z
N MET A 1 26.16 4.97 -21.61
CA MET A 1 27.34 5.34 -22.42
C MET A 1 28.49 4.53 -21.86
N LEU A 2 29.20 3.76 -22.69
CA LEU A 2 30.31 2.93 -22.23
C LEU A 2 31.60 3.76 -22.31
N SER A 3 32.47 3.59 -21.32
CA SER A 3 33.78 4.23 -21.27
C SER A 3 34.66 3.64 -22.36
N ARG A 4 35.77 4.31 -22.65
CA ARG A 4 36.81 3.77 -23.53
C ARG A 4 37.36 2.42 -23.07
N ASP A 5 37.16 2.08 -21.80
CA ASP A 5 37.67 0.89 -21.12
C ASP A 5 36.60 -0.22 -21.04
N GLY A 6 35.40 0.05 -21.58
CA GLY A 6 34.27 -0.88 -21.59
C GLY A 6 33.38 -0.83 -20.34
N GLU A 7 33.60 0.12 -19.42
CA GLU A 7 32.78 0.27 -18.22
C GLU A 7 31.56 1.17 -18.46
N LEU A 8 30.45 0.95 -17.77
CA LEU A 8 29.27 1.82 -17.88
C LEU A 8 29.56 3.19 -17.23
N GLU A 9 29.76 4.25 -18.02
CA GLU A 9 30.03 5.60 -17.50
C GLU A 9 28.81 6.23 -16.83
N LYS A 10 27.61 5.93 -17.33
CA LYS A 10 26.33 6.43 -16.81
C LYS A 10 25.23 5.40 -17.03
N GLU A 11 24.57 5.03 -15.94
CA GLU A 11 23.40 4.16 -15.90
C GLU A 11 22.18 4.96 -15.40
N PHE A 12 21.02 4.75 -16.03
CA PHE A 12 19.75 5.33 -15.60
C PHE A 12 18.79 4.19 -15.25
N LYS A 13 18.45 4.07 -13.96
CA LYS A 13 17.48 3.08 -13.47
C LYS A 13 16.15 3.77 -13.19
N ARG A 14 15.08 3.24 -13.77
CA ARG A 14 13.72 3.74 -13.53
C ARG A 14 12.75 2.56 -13.50
N ILE A 15 12.11 2.36 -12.35
CA ILE A 15 10.92 1.52 -12.24
C ILE A 15 9.71 2.44 -12.36
N THR A 16 8.86 2.15 -13.34
CA THR A 16 7.60 2.88 -13.55
C THR A 16 6.45 1.90 -13.41
N TRP A 17 5.49 2.24 -12.56
CA TRP A 17 4.29 1.45 -12.36
C TRP A 17 3.34 1.61 -13.55
N SER A 18 3.04 0.51 -14.21
CA SER A 18 2.01 0.45 -15.24
C SER A 18 0.65 0.31 -14.56
N PHE A 19 0.01 1.46 -14.34
CA PHE A 19 -1.31 1.50 -13.74
C PHE A 19 -2.37 0.93 -14.70
N MET A 20 -3.16 0.00 -14.19
CA MET A 20 -4.36 -0.50 -14.84
C MET A 20 -5.54 -0.01 -14.00
N ASP A 21 -6.36 0.86 -14.57
CA ASP A 21 -7.64 1.23 -13.98
C ASP A 21 -8.45 -0.08 -13.74
N PRO A 22 -8.89 -0.37 -12.51
CA PRO A 22 -9.63 -1.59 -12.25
C PRO A 22 -11.05 -1.46 -12.84
N HIS A 23 -11.23 -1.95 -14.06
CA HIS A 23 -12.55 -2.13 -14.67
C HIS A 23 -12.94 -3.60 -14.53
N SER A 24 -13.72 -3.94 -13.52
CA SER A 24 -14.24 -5.31 -13.39
C SER A 24 -15.46 -5.49 -14.29
N THR A 25 -15.39 -6.41 -15.26
CA THR A 25 -16.57 -6.93 -15.97
C THR A 25 -17.18 -8.17 -15.30
N GLY A 26 -16.58 -8.63 -14.18
CA GLY A 26 -17.00 -9.82 -13.42
C GLY A 26 -17.38 -9.52 -11.97
N LYS A 27 -17.36 -10.56 -11.12
CA LYS A 27 -17.71 -10.44 -9.70
C LYS A 27 -16.77 -9.45 -9.00
N ALA A 28 -17.35 -8.50 -8.29
CA ALA A 28 -16.61 -7.55 -7.47
C ALA A 28 -15.82 -8.26 -6.36
N ARG A 29 -14.67 -7.68 -6.01
CA ARG A 29 -13.88 -8.14 -4.87
C ARG A 29 -14.62 -7.87 -3.55
N THR A 30 -14.30 -8.62 -2.51
CA THR A 30 -14.85 -8.36 -1.17
C THR A 30 -14.21 -7.12 -0.56
N CYS A 31 -14.92 -6.44 0.34
CA CYS A 31 -14.38 -5.29 1.07
C CYS A 31 -13.06 -5.66 1.79
N GLU A 32 -13.03 -6.84 2.39
CA GLU A 32 -11.85 -7.38 3.09
C GLU A 32 -10.61 -7.40 2.18
N ASP A 33 -10.73 -7.89 0.95
CA ASP A 33 -9.61 -8.02 0.02
C ASP A 33 -8.94 -6.68 -0.35
N CYS A 34 -9.69 -5.57 -0.30
CA CYS A 34 -9.11 -4.25 -0.52
C CYS A 34 -8.59 -3.58 0.76
N HIS A 35 -9.23 -3.84 1.90
CA HIS A 35 -8.97 -3.12 3.15
C HIS A 35 -8.04 -3.83 4.13
N THR A 36 -7.72 -5.12 3.91
CA THR A 36 -6.79 -5.88 4.77
C THR A 36 -5.53 -6.32 4.03
N SER A 37 -5.46 -6.08 2.72
CA SER A 37 -4.36 -6.54 1.88
C SER A 37 -3.22 -5.55 1.81
N ALA A 38 -2.02 -5.99 2.21
CA ALA A 38 -0.77 -5.24 2.05
C ALA A 38 -0.52 -4.87 0.58
N LYS A 39 -0.88 -5.77 -0.33
CA LYS A 39 -0.73 -5.57 -1.76
C LYS A 39 -1.61 -4.44 -2.25
N THR A 40 -2.85 -4.38 -1.78
CA THR A 40 -3.83 -3.37 -2.23
C THR A 40 -3.43 -1.96 -1.78
N VAL A 41 -2.87 -1.81 -0.58
CA VAL A 41 -2.35 -0.52 -0.08
C VAL A 41 -0.95 -0.17 -0.61
N GLY A 42 -0.37 -1.02 -1.47
CA GLY A 42 0.87 -0.72 -2.18
C GLY A 42 2.17 -1.13 -1.45
N LEU A 43 2.09 -1.89 -0.36
CA LEU A 43 3.27 -2.36 0.39
C LEU A 43 3.97 -3.55 -0.29
N GLY A 44 3.30 -4.21 -1.24
CA GLY A 44 3.80 -5.40 -1.93
C GLY A 44 3.24 -6.70 -1.36
N TYR A 45 3.84 -7.83 -1.71
CA TYR A 45 3.45 -9.13 -1.18
C TYR A 45 4.06 -9.31 0.21
N GLY A 46 3.24 -9.76 1.16
CA GLY A 46 3.65 -9.90 2.54
C GLY A 46 2.48 -9.98 3.49
N SER A 47 2.78 -9.97 4.78
CA SER A 47 1.80 -10.02 5.85
C SER A 47 1.70 -8.66 6.55
N LEU A 48 0.49 -8.30 6.96
CA LEU A 48 0.23 -7.14 7.81
C LEU A 48 -0.22 -7.60 9.18
N THR A 49 0.48 -7.14 10.22
CA THR A 49 0.15 -7.42 11.61
C THR A 49 -0.22 -6.12 12.31
N TYR A 50 -1.40 -6.09 12.93
CA TYR A 50 -1.80 -4.97 13.76
C TYR A 50 -1.16 -5.09 15.15
N LEU A 51 -0.35 -4.11 15.54
CA LEU A 51 0.36 -4.11 16.83
C LEU A 51 -0.45 -3.42 17.95
N GLY A 52 -1.60 -2.83 17.63
CA GLY A 52 -2.37 -2.01 18.56
C GLY A 52 -2.09 -0.51 18.41
N HIS A 53 -2.94 0.32 19.00
CA HIS A 53 -2.80 1.78 19.05
C HIS A 53 -2.54 2.47 17.69
N GLY A 54 -3.07 1.93 16.60
CA GLY A 54 -2.89 2.47 15.25
C GLY A 54 -1.56 2.10 14.57
N GLN A 55 -0.77 1.21 15.18
CA GLN A 55 0.50 0.75 14.64
C GLN A 55 0.32 -0.53 13.83
N TRP A 56 1.00 -0.57 12.69
CA TRP A 56 1.03 -1.70 11.78
C TRP A 56 2.48 -2.12 11.57
N HIS A 57 2.69 -3.43 11.54
CA HIS A 57 3.93 -4.03 11.09
C HIS A 57 3.68 -4.72 9.76
N PHE A 58 4.57 -4.51 8.81
CA PHE A 58 4.57 -5.20 7.53
C PHE A 58 5.82 -6.05 7.43
N GLU A 59 5.63 -7.32 7.09
CA GLU A 59 6.71 -8.26 6.79
C GLU A 59 6.59 -8.65 5.31
N SER A 60 7.61 -8.33 4.52
CA SER A 60 7.60 -8.66 3.09
C SER A 60 7.79 -10.16 2.87
N ALA A 61 7.01 -10.73 1.96
CA ALA A 61 7.25 -12.09 1.46
C ALA A 61 8.32 -12.13 0.35
N GLU A 62 8.84 -10.97 -0.04
CA GLU A 62 9.84 -10.79 -1.08
C GLU A 62 11.17 -10.35 -0.46
N ARG A 63 12.24 -10.45 -1.24
CA ARG A 63 13.55 -9.96 -0.80
C ARG A 63 13.53 -8.44 -0.77
N GLU A 64 13.96 -7.85 0.34
CA GLU A 64 14.04 -6.40 0.49
C GLU A 64 15.06 -5.75 -0.46
N LYS A 65 16.14 -6.46 -0.79
CA LYS A 65 17.20 -5.96 -1.67
C LYS A 65 17.49 -6.93 -2.81
N SER A 66 17.66 -6.41 -4.01
CA SER A 66 18.14 -7.15 -5.18
C SER A 66 19.33 -6.44 -5.79
N ASP A 67 20.54 -6.96 -5.57
CA ASP A 67 21.77 -6.40 -6.16
C ASP A 67 21.74 -6.50 -7.70
N LEU A 68 21.19 -7.59 -8.24
CA LEU A 68 21.02 -7.80 -9.69
C LEU A 68 20.16 -6.70 -10.34
N LEU A 69 19.08 -6.31 -9.69
CA LEU A 69 18.18 -5.26 -10.19
C LEU A 69 18.56 -3.86 -9.68
N GLY A 70 19.53 -3.77 -8.78
CA GLY A 70 19.91 -2.54 -8.08
C GLY A 70 18.77 -1.94 -7.26
N LEU A 71 17.94 -2.77 -6.62
CA LEU A 71 16.80 -2.35 -5.81
C LEU A 71 17.07 -2.51 -4.33
N ASP A 72 16.65 -1.51 -3.55
CA ASP A 72 16.63 -1.49 -2.09
C ASP A 72 15.21 -1.65 -1.52
N PHE A 73 14.27 -2.16 -2.33
CA PHE A 73 12.89 -2.44 -1.94
C PHE A 73 12.32 -3.70 -2.63
N PRO A 74 11.24 -4.30 -2.08
CA PRO A 74 10.52 -5.40 -2.71
C PRO A 74 9.96 -5.03 -4.09
N LEU A 75 10.16 -5.87 -5.10
CA LEU A 75 9.79 -5.56 -6.50
C LEU A 75 8.31 -5.19 -6.66
N SER A 76 7.45 -5.80 -5.85
CA SER A 76 6.00 -5.61 -5.96
C SER A 76 5.46 -4.45 -5.10
N ALA A 77 6.32 -3.77 -4.34
CA ALA A 77 5.98 -2.60 -3.53
C ALA A 77 5.97 -1.31 -4.35
N VAL A 78 5.01 -0.45 -4.04
CA VAL A 78 4.83 0.90 -4.59
C VAL A 78 5.25 1.96 -3.57
N THR A 79 4.95 1.70 -2.30
CA THR A 79 5.28 2.55 -1.15
C THR A 79 5.54 1.71 0.10
N ASP A 80 6.11 2.30 1.14
CA ASP A 80 6.13 1.72 2.48
C ASP A 80 5.07 2.35 3.41
N LEU A 81 4.99 1.88 4.66
CA LEU A 81 4.10 2.39 5.71
C LEU A 81 4.41 3.85 6.11
N ASN A 82 5.59 4.35 5.78
CA ASN A 82 6.04 5.72 6.04
C ASN A 82 5.82 6.64 4.84
N GLY A 83 5.31 6.12 3.72
CA GLY A 83 5.00 6.90 2.52
C GLY A 83 6.20 7.10 1.58
N LYS A 84 7.31 6.38 1.78
CA LYS A 84 8.42 6.39 0.81
C LYS A 84 7.94 5.69 -0.46
N VAL A 85 7.80 6.45 -1.54
CA VAL A 85 7.41 5.92 -2.85
C VAL A 85 8.62 5.33 -3.55
N PHE A 86 8.50 4.09 -4.05
CA PHE A 86 9.58 3.35 -4.70
C PHE A 86 9.56 3.40 -6.22
N VAL A 87 8.41 3.73 -6.80
CA VAL A 87 8.16 3.66 -8.25
C VAL A 87 7.75 5.02 -8.81
N ASN A 88 7.94 5.19 -10.12
CA ASN A 88 7.44 6.34 -10.85
C ASN A 88 6.06 6.05 -11.40
N PHE A 89 5.27 7.10 -11.64
CA PHE A 89 3.98 6.98 -12.31
C PHE A 89 4.02 7.59 -13.71
N SER A 90 3.21 7.05 -14.62
CA SER A 90 3.15 7.48 -16.02
C SER A 90 2.28 8.71 -16.23
N ARG A 91 1.31 8.97 -15.34
CA ARG A 91 0.41 10.13 -15.36
C ARG A 91 0.68 11.03 -14.16
N LYS A 92 0.49 12.35 -14.32
CA LYS A 92 0.77 13.35 -13.27
C LYS A 92 -0.12 13.20 -12.04
N ASP A 93 -1.35 12.73 -12.23
CA ASP A 93 -2.34 12.62 -11.16
C ASP A 93 -2.31 11.26 -10.45
N LEU A 94 -1.42 10.34 -10.87
CA LEU A 94 -1.24 9.05 -10.23
C LEU A 94 -0.17 9.15 -9.14
N ARG A 95 -0.51 8.62 -7.96
CA ARG A 95 0.38 8.58 -6.80
C ARG A 95 0.14 7.34 -5.95
N ALA A 96 1.10 7.03 -5.10
CA ALA A 96 0.91 6.09 -4.01
C ALA A 96 -0.02 6.67 -2.94
N PHE A 97 -0.54 5.80 -2.08
CA PHE A 97 -1.22 6.24 -0.86
C PHE A 97 -0.23 6.90 0.10
N THR A 98 -0.72 7.92 0.79
CA THR A 98 -0.01 8.54 1.91
C THR A 98 -0.07 7.64 3.15
N PRO A 99 0.83 7.82 4.14
CA PRO A 99 0.79 7.06 5.39
C PRO A 99 -0.56 7.14 6.10
N GLU A 100 -1.18 8.32 6.09
CA GLU A 100 -2.48 8.58 6.72
C GLU A 100 -3.61 7.85 5.98
N GLU A 101 -3.56 7.79 4.66
CA GLU A 101 -4.53 7.03 3.86
C GLU A 101 -4.38 5.53 4.07
N ILE A 102 -3.15 4.99 4.05
CA ILE A 102 -2.90 3.57 4.34
C ILE A 102 -3.48 3.21 5.70
N LYS A 103 -3.16 4.02 6.72
CA LYS A 103 -3.69 3.87 8.08
C LYS A 103 -5.21 3.86 8.14
N ARG A 104 -5.88 4.80 7.44
CA ARG A 104 -7.35 4.86 7.38
C ARG A 104 -7.97 3.67 6.65
N ILE A 105 -7.37 3.22 5.55
CA ILE A 105 -7.82 2.03 4.79
C ILE A 105 -7.74 0.79 5.67
N LEU A 106 -6.58 0.56 6.30
CA LEU A 106 -6.32 -0.60 7.15
C LEU A 106 -7.14 -0.56 8.45
N ARG A 107 -7.45 0.63 8.98
CA ARG A 107 -8.36 0.82 10.12
C ARG A 107 -9.73 0.20 9.84
N VAL A 108 -10.30 0.42 8.66
CA VAL A 108 -11.57 -0.22 8.25
C VAL A 108 -11.40 -1.74 8.13
N GLY A 109 -10.22 -2.18 7.67
CA GLY A 109 -9.83 -3.59 7.62
C GLY A 109 -9.94 -4.34 8.95
N LEU A 110 -9.85 -3.66 10.09
CA LEU A 110 -10.03 -4.29 11.42
C LEU A 110 -11.49 -4.73 11.67
N CYS A 111 -12.47 -4.08 11.04
CA CYS A 111 -13.89 -4.36 11.25
C CYS A 111 -14.42 -5.42 10.29
N LEU A 112 -13.89 -5.45 9.06
CA LEU A 112 -14.41 -6.23 7.95
C LEU A 112 -14.37 -7.77 8.11
N PRO A 113 -13.44 -8.39 8.86
CA PRO A 113 -13.49 -9.82 9.13
C PRO A 113 -14.78 -10.26 9.84
N CYS A 114 -15.39 -9.37 10.64
CA CYS A 114 -16.65 -9.63 11.33
C CYS A 114 -17.87 -8.98 10.63
N HIS A 115 -17.68 -7.80 10.02
CA HIS A 115 -18.75 -7.00 9.40
C HIS A 115 -18.62 -6.99 7.88
N LYS A 116 -19.05 -8.06 7.21
CA LYS A 116 -18.81 -8.29 5.77
C LYS A 116 -19.85 -7.72 4.82
N ASP A 117 -21.03 -7.37 5.33
CA ASP A 117 -22.19 -7.00 4.51
C ASP A 117 -22.51 -5.50 4.63
N PHE A 118 -22.94 -4.86 3.54
CA PHE A 118 -23.33 -3.45 3.54
C PHE A 118 -24.57 -3.15 4.38
N SER A 119 -25.41 -4.15 4.63
CA SER A 119 -26.60 -4.04 5.48
C SER A 119 -26.26 -3.97 6.97
N ASP A 120 -25.01 -4.23 7.35
CA ASP A 120 -24.56 -4.22 8.73
C ASP A 120 -24.80 -2.84 9.38
N PRO A 121 -25.40 -2.78 10.58
CA PRO A 121 -25.64 -1.53 11.29
C PRO A 121 -24.37 -0.67 11.48
N VAL A 122 -23.20 -1.31 11.62
CA VAL A 122 -21.94 -0.58 11.77
C VAL A 122 -21.62 0.23 10.51
N MET A 123 -21.92 -0.32 9.33
CA MET A 123 -21.64 0.32 8.04
C MET A 123 -22.65 1.43 7.72
N LYS A 124 -23.92 1.24 8.12
CA LYS A 124 -24.98 2.25 7.90
C LYS A 124 -24.79 3.51 8.73
N ASN A 125 -24.28 3.37 9.94
CA ASN A 125 -24.11 4.48 10.89
C ASN A 125 -22.66 4.98 10.96
N TRP A 126 -21.77 4.46 10.12
CA TRP A 126 -20.37 4.87 10.12
C TRP A 126 -20.23 6.32 9.65
N LYS A 127 -19.50 7.11 10.41
CA LYS A 127 -19.14 8.49 10.06
C LYS A 127 -17.61 8.58 9.99
N PRO A 128 -17.04 9.15 8.91
CA PRO A 128 -15.59 9.27 8.73
C PRO A 128 -14.84 9.95 9.89
N GLY A 129 -15.50 10.83 10.64
CA GLY A 129 -14.92 11.54 11.80
C GLY A 129 -15.11 10.87 13.16
N LEU A 130 -15.65 9.65 13.22
CA LEU A 130 -15.77 8.94 14.50
C LEU A 130 -14.39 8.54 15.02
N THR A 131 -14.09 8.91 16.26
CA THR A 131 -12.88 8.45 16.96
C THR A 131 -12.96 6.95 17.19
N CYS A 132 -11.93 6.21 16.76
CA CYS A 132 -11.87 4.78 17.02
C CYS A 132 -11.36 4.53 18.44
N PRO A 133 -12.03 3.70 19.24
CA PRO A 133 -11.54 3.36 20.58
C PRO A 133 -10.24 2.53 20.53
N VAL A 134 -10.03 1.76 19.45
CA VAL A 134 -8.87 0.86 19.31
C VAL A 134 -7.78 1.41 18.40
N PHE A 135 -8.04 2.50 17.66
CA PHE A 135 -7.11 3.11 16.71
C PHE A 135 -6.92 4.58 17.06
N LYS A 136 -5.75 4.95 17.59
CA LYS A 136 -5.44 6.36 17.88
C LYS A 136 -5.01 7.04 16.58
N GLU A 137 -5.86 7.94 16.09
CA GLU A 137 -5.44 8.88 15.05
C GLU A 137 -4.54 9.91 15.73
N ASN A 138 -3.29 10.03 15.27
CA ASN A 138 -2.49 11.20 15.61
C ASN A 138 -3.18 12.38 14.95
N ASN A 139 -4.03 13.08 15.70
CA ASN A 139 -4.62 14.33 15.27
C ASN A 139 -3.49 15.35 15.13
N SER A 140 -2.95 15.50 13.93
CA SER A 140 -2.26 16.72 13.54
C SER A 140 -3.34 17.81 13.47
N ASN A 141 -3.40 18.63 14.52
CA ASN A 141 -3.98 19.98 14.41
C ASN A 141 -3.11 20.82 13.48
#